data_AF-A0A8B9IQL8-F1
#
_entry.id   AF-A0A8B9IQL8-F1
#
_cell.length_a   1.000
_cell.length_b   1.000
_cell.length_c   1.000
_cell.angle_alpha   90.00
_cell.angle_beta   90.00
_cell.angle_gamma   90.00
#
_symmetry.space_group_name_H-M   'P 1'
#
loop_
_entity.id
_entity.type
_entity.pdbx_description
1 polymer ?
#
loop_
_entity_poly.entity_id
_entity_poly.type
_entity_poly.pdbx_seq_one_letter_code
_entity_poly.pdbx_strand_id
1 'polypeptide(L)'
;MAAPSAPRPPRPRKEPQPLVIPRSAAEEQRLRLERLMRNPEKTVPIPEKLNEWAPRPPPEFVRDVMGSSAGAGSGEFHVYRHLRRREYQRQDFMDAMAEKVSKTLFRHALRVDFHLTVPFCMFCPSASSSSAGAGSGEFHVYRHLRRREYQRQDFMDAMAEKVSKTLFVIFFP
;
A
#
# COMPACT_ATOMS: atom_id res chain seq x y z
N MET A 1 35.09 -36.52 -27.27
CA MET A 1 34.02 -37.15 -28.08
C MET A 1 32.69 -36.80 -27.42
N ALA A 2 31.82 -36.03 -28.08
CA ALA A 2 30.51 -35.65 -27.55
C ALA A 2 29.43 -36.62 -28.05
N ALA A 3 28.61 -37.14 -27.15
CA ALA A 3 27.55 -38.10 -27.46
C ALA A 3 26.38 -37.43 -28.22
N PRO A 4 25.72 -38.11 -29.18
CA PRO A 4 24.56 -37.55 -29.86
C PRO A 4 23.35 -37.53 -28.91
N SER A 5 22.68 -36.38 -28.81
CA SER A 5 21.46 -36.21 -28.00
C SER A 5 20.24 -36.81 -28.70
N ALA A 6 19.48 -37.63 -27.98
CA ALA A 6 18.28 -38.29 -28.47
C ALA A 6 17.19 -37.28 -28.90
N PRO A 7 16.37 -37.59 -29.93
CA PRO A 7 15.27 -36.72 -30.34
C PRO A 7 14.18 -36.69 -29.26
N ARG A 8 13.76 -35.48 -28.88
CA ARG A 8 12.71 -35.27 -27.88
C ARG A 8 11.38 -35.82 -28.40
N PRO A 9 10.56 -36.50 -27.56
CA PRO A 9 9.28 -37.02 -27.98
C PRO A 9 8.36 -35.89 -28.51
N PRO A 10 7.50 -36.18 -29.50
CA PRO A 10 6.59 -35.18 -30.05
C PRO A 10 5.63 -34.71 -28.96
N ARG A 11 5.61 -33.39 -28.73
CA ARG A 11 4.67 -32.76 -27.79
C ARG A 11 3.24 -33.03 -28.26
N PRO A 12 2.32 -33.47 -27.39
CA PRO A 12 0.92 -33.68 -27.76
C PRO A 12 0.36 -32.36 -28.32
N ARG A 13 -0.15 -32.42 -29.55
CA ARG A 13 -0.73 -31.26 -30.24
C ARG A 13 -1.99 -30.86 -29.49
N LYS A 14 -2.01 -29.64 -28.97
CA LYS A 14 -3.18 -29.07 -28.29
C LYS A 14 -4.23 -28.79 -29.37
N GLU A 15 -5.31 -29.56 -29.38
CA GLU A 15 -6.42 -29.35 -30.31
C GLU A 15 -6.92 -27.89 -30.21
N PRO A 16 -7.13 -27.19 -31.35
CA PRO A 16 -7.60 -25.83 -31.35
C PRO A 16 -9.03 -25.81 -30.82
N GLN A 17 -9.18 -25.44 -29.55
CA GLN A 17 -10.48 -25.25 -28.94
C GLN A 17 -11.16 -24.05 -29.59
N PRO A 18 -12.44 -24.15 -29.99
CA PRO A 18 -13.17 -23.02 -30.55
C PRO A 18 -13.15 -21.88 -29.53
N LEU A 19 -12.73 -20.70 -29.99
CA LEU A 19 -12.77 -19.45 -29.21
C LEU A 19 -14.24 -19.04 -29.04
N VAL A 20 -14.92 -19.65 -28.08
CA VAL A 20 -16.25 -19.22 -27.64
C VAL A 20 -16.05 -17.91 -26.88
N ILE A 21 -16.43 -16.80 -27.50
CA ILE A 21 -16.45 -15.49 -26.85
C ILE A 21 -17.65 -15.50 -25.89
N PRO A 22 -17.41 -15.45 -24.58
CA PRO A 22 -18.46 -15.50 -23.58
C PRO A 22 -19.28 -14.20 -23.64
N ARG A 23 -20.60 -14.32 -23.62
CA ARG A 23 -21.53 -13.17 -23.63
C ARG A 23 -21.91 -12.74 -22.21
N SER A 24 -21.68 -13.60 -21.21
CA SER A 24 -22.02 -13.40 -19.80
C SER A 24 -20.94 -13.95 -18.86
N ALA A 25 -20.80 -13.36 -17.67
CA ALA A 25 -19.86 -13.80 -16.63
C ALA A 25 -20.06 -15.28 -16.22
N ALA A 26 -21.29 -15.78 -16.31
CA ALA A 26 -21.61 -17.18 -16.02
C ALA A 26 -21.02 -18.13 -17.07
N GLU A 27 -20.99 -17.73 -18.34
CA GLU A 27 -20.42 -18.54 -19.43
C GLU A 27 -18.90 -18.62 -19.32
N GLU A 28 -18.23 -17.55 -18.87
CA GLU A 28 -16.80 -17.57 -18.57
C GLU A 28 -16.43 -18.58 -17.49
N GLN A 29 -17.20 -18.59 -16.41
CA GLN A 29 -17.00 -19.52 -15.30
C GLN A 29 -17.22 -20.95 -15.75
N ARG A 30 -18.28 -21.20 -16.52
CA ARG A 30 -18.59 -22.51 -17.11
C ARG A 30 -17.45 -23.02 -17.99
N LEU A 31 -16.92 -22.19 -18.90
CA LEU A 31 -15.79 -22.56 -19.76
C LEU A 31 -14.50 -22.82 -18.95
N ARG A 32 -14.24 -22.05 -17.89
CA ARG A 32 -13.10 -22.29 -16.98
C ARG A 32 -13.28 -23.61 -16.22
N LEU A 33 -14.50 -23.93 -15.80
CA LEU A 33 -14.84 -25.17 -15.11
C LEU A 33 -14.69 -26.39 -16.04
N GLU A 34 -15.23 -26.33 -17.26
CA GLU A 34 -15.10 -27.39 -18.27
C GLU A 34 -13.63 -27.66 -18.62
N ARG A 35 -12.78 -26.63 -18.68
CA ARG A 35 -11.32 -26.79 -18.87
C ARG A 35 -10.66 -27.50 -17.70
N LEU A 36 -11.13 -27.25 -16.49
CA LEU A 36 -10.57 -27.83 -15.27
C LEU A 36 -10.98 -29.29 -15.10
N MET A 37 -12.24 -29.62 -15.39
CA MET A 37 -12.78 -30.99 -15.30
C MET A 37 -12.22 -31.96 -16.34
N ARG A 38 -11.61 -31.47 -17.42
CA ARG A 38 -10.93 -32.33 -18.42
C ARG A 38 -9.73 -33.10 -17.85
N ASN A 39 -9.09 -32.60 -16.79
CA ASN A 39 -7.94 -33.27 -16.16
C ASN A 39 -8.01 -33.09 -14.62
N PRO A 40 -8.79 -33.92 -13.92
CA PRO A 40 -9.01 -33.77 -12.47
C PRO A 40 -7.78 -34.10 -11.62
N GLU A 41 -6.81 -34.85 -12.14
CA GLU A 41 -5.58 -35.22 -11.42
C GLU A 41 -4.55 -34.07 -11.32
N LYS A 42 -4.72 -33.00 -12.10
CA LYS A 42 -3.77 -31.89 -12.11
C LYS A 42 -4.08 -30.90 -10.98
N THR A 43 -3.16 -30.73 -10.04
CA THR A 43 -3.28 -29.72 -8.99
C THR A 43 -3.41 -28.32 -9.58
N VAL A 44 -4.41 -27.57 -9.13
CA VAL A 44 -4.65 -26.20 -9.57
C VAL A 44 -3.62 -25.27 -8.92
N PRO A 45 -2.85 -24.49 -9.70
CA PRO A 45 -2.01 -23.46 -9.12
C PRO A 45 -2.91 -22.35 -8.59
N ILE A 46 -3.12 -22.33 -7.27
CA ILE A 46 -3.78 -21.22 -6.59
C ILE A 46 -2.77 -20.07 -6.60
N PRO A 47 -3.13 -18.87 -7.12
CA PRO A 47 -2.25 -17.72 -7.02
C PRO A 47 -2.03 -17.42 -5.53
N GLU A 48 -0.81 -17.62 -5.06
CA GLU A 48 -0.41 -17.13 -3.75
C GLU A 48 -0.39 -15.59 -3.77
N LYS A 49 -0.42 -14.99 -2.58
CA LYS A 49 -0.42 -13.53 -2.44
C LYS A 49 0.73 -12.95 -3.26
N LEU A 50 0.41 -11.99 -4.13
CA LEU A 50 1.41 -11.30 -4.94
C LEU A 50 2.47 -10.71 -4.00
N ASN A 51 3.72 -11.17 -4.16
CA ASN A 51 4.81 -10.61 -3.38
C ASN A 51 4.98 -9.15 -3.78
N GLU A 52 4.94 -8.26 -2.79
CA GLU A 52 5.20 -6.85 -3.03
C GLU A 52 6.66 -6.69 -3.46
N TRP A 53 6.90 -5.89 -4.49
CA TRP A 53 8.26 -5.66 -4.95
C TRP A 53 9.07 -5.03 -3.80
N ALA A 54 10.14 -5.70 -3.40
CA ALA A 54 11.04 -5.25 -2.35
C ALA A 54 12.41 -4.90 -2.95
N PRO A 55 13.06 -3.82 -2.48
CA PRO A 55 14.42 -3.50 -2.89
C PRO A 55 15.36 -4.65 -2.50
N ARG A 56 16.29 -4.98 -3.40
CA ARG A 56 17.29 -6.04 -3.16
C ARG A 56 18.19 -5.61 -2.00
N PRO A 57 18.50 -6.50 -1.05
CA PRO A 57 19.43 -6.17 0.02
C PRO A 57 20.80 -5.82 -0.57
N PRO A 58 21.52 -4.84 0.02
CA PRO A 58 22.86 -4.51 -0.40
C PRO A 58 23.79 -5.73 -0.22
N PRO A 59 24.74 -5.97 -1.14
CA PRO A 59 25.70 -7.06 -0.99
C PRO A 59 26.66 -6.78 0.17
N GLU A 60 26.91 -7.80 0.99
CA GLU A 60 27.75 -7.72 2.20
C GLU A 60 29.19 -7.30 1.92
N PHE A 61 29.78 -7.81 0.82
CA PHE A 61 31.16 -7.52 0.45
C PHE A 61 31.26 -7.08 -1.00
N VAL A 62 31.76 -5.87 -1.20
CA VAL A 62 32.20 -5.39 -2.51
C VAL A 62 33.68 -5.75 -2.64
N ARG A 63 33.99 -6.63 -3.60
CA ARG A 63 35.37 -7.11 -3.83
C ARG A 63 36.20 -6.15 -4.67
N ASP A 64 35.54 -5.33 -5.48
CA ASP A 64 36.17 -4.48 -6.51
C ASP A 64 36.40 -3.04 -6.01
N VAL A 65 36.70 -2.87 -4.72
CA VAL A 65 36.94 -1.54 -4.13
C VAL A 65 38.34 -1.10 -4.52
N MET A 66 38.42 -0.11 -5.42
CA MET A 66 39.67 0.55 -5.75
C MET A 66 40.11 1.45 -4.57
N GLY A 67 41.43 1.59 -4.36
CA GLY A 67 41.97 2.32 -3.20
C GLY A 67 41.47 3.77 -3.10
N SER A 68 41.35 4.29 -1.88
CA SER A 68 40.71 5.60 -1.60
C SER A 68 41.37 6.80 -2.28
N SER A 69 42.64 6.68 -2.68
CA SER A 69 43.39 7.72 -3.41
C SER A 69 43.52 7.44 -4.91
N ALA A 70 42.89 6.38 -5.42
CA ALA A 70 42.90 6.10 -6.85
C ALA A 70 42.04 7.11 -7.61
N GLY A 71 42.49 7.52 -8.79
CA GLY A 71 41.76 8.44 -9.66
C GLY A 71 40.45 7.84 -10.19
N ALA A 72 39.56 8.67 -10.73
CA ALA A 72 38.30 8.22 -11.31
C ALA A 72 38.55 7.34 -12.55
N GLY A 73 38.18 6.07 -12.46
CA GLY A 73 38.22 5.13 -13.59
C GLY A 73 37.08 5.36 -14.58
N SER A 74 37.24 4.89 -15.83
CA SER A 74 36.20 5.02 -16.87
C SER A 74 34.88 4.29 -16.54
N GLY A 75 34.93 3.27 -15.68
CA GLY A 75 33.76 2.53 -15.21
C GLY A 75 33.03 3.17 -14.02
N GLU A 76 33.65 4.11 -13.32
CA GLU A 76 33.13 4.68 -12.07
C GLU A 76 31.81 5.43 -12.28
N PHE A 77 31.67 6.08 -13.43
CA PHE A 77 30.43 6.75 -13.82
C PHE A 77 29.25 5.77 -13.89
N HIS A 78 29.45 4.58 -14.47
CA HIS A 78 28.40 3.58 -14.56
C HIS A 78 28.08 2.99 -13.18
N VAL A 79 29.09 2.77 -12.33
CA VAL A 79 28.90 2.34 -10.94
C VAL A 79 28.01 3.32 -10.19
N TYR A 80 28.33 4.62 -10.21
CA TYR A 80 27.51 5.67 -9.61
C TYR A 80 26.08 5.69 -10.18
N ARG A 81 25.92 5.60 -11.51
CA ARG A 81 24.60 5.59 -12.15
C ARG A 81 23.73 4.42 -11.67
N HIS A 82 24.32 3.23 -11.51
CA HIS A 82 23.60 2.05 -11.02
C HIS A 82 23.29 2.16 -9.52
N LEU A 83 24.24 2.66 -8.72
CA LEU A 83 24.05 2.88 -7.29
C LEU A 83 22.96 3.92 -7.00
N ARG A 84 22.97 5.06 -7.72
CA ARG A 84 21.97 6.12 -7.59
C ARG A 84 20.56 5.61 -7.90
N ARG A 85 20.40 4.83 -8.98
CA ARG A 85 19.10 4.24 -9.32
C ARG A 85 18.62 3.26 -8.26
N ARG A 86 19.52 2.41 -7.74
CA ARG A 86 19.21 1.46 -6.67
C ARG A 86 18.78 2.19 -5.39
N GLU A 87 19.47 3.29 -5.06
CA GLU A 87 19.19 4.07 -3.87
C GLU A 87 17.86 4.83 -3.96
N TYR A 88 17.53 5.42 -5.11
CA TYR A 88 16.21 6.03 -5.33
C TYR A 88 15.08 5.02 -5.22
N GLN A 89 15.25 3.84 -5.84
CA GLN A 89 14.27 2.76 -5.71
C GLN A 89 14.08 2.31 -4.25
N ARG A 90 15.13 2.35 -3.44
CA ARG A 90 15.06 2.05 -2.01
C ARG A 90 14.34 3.16 -1.24
N GLN A 91 14.64 4.43 -1.51
CA GLN A 91 13.99 5.58 -0.88
C GLN A 91 12.48 5.61 -1.23
N ASP A 92 12.14 5.51 -2.51
CA ASP A 92 10.76 5.47 -2.99
C ASP A 92 9.95 4.33 -2.35
N PHE A 93 10.58 3.17 -2.14
CA PHE A 93 9.95 2.04 -1.44
C PHE A 93 9.68 2.34 0.04
N MET A 94 10.67 2.92 0.74
CA MET A 94 10.52 3.27 2.15
C MET A 94 9.44 4.33 2.35
N ASP A 95 9.41 5.35 1.49
CA ASP A 95 8.40 6.42 1.52
C ASP A 95 7.01 5.88 1.21
N ALA A 96 6.87 5.05 0.17
CA ALA A 96 5.60 4.41 -0.17
C ALA A 96 5.12 3.45 0.93
N MET A 97 6.02 2.71 1.57
CA MET A 97 5.68 1.83 2.69
C MET A 97 5.23 2.65 3.91
N ALA A 98 5.94 3.72 4.26
CA ALA A 98 5.58 4.62 5.35
C ALA A 98 4.20 5.27 5.11
N GLU A 99 3.91 5.70 3.90
CA GLU A 99 2.61 6.27 3.53
C GLU A 99 1.47 5.23 3.58
N LYS A 100 1.72 4.00 3.11
CA LYS A 100 0.74 2.91 3.24
C LYS A 100 0.46 2.59 4.70
N VAL A 101 1.51 2.45 5.52
CA VAL A 101 1.37 2.17 6.96
C VAL A 101 0.61 3.29 7.65
N SER A 102 0.97 4.56 7.43
CA SER A 102 0.26 5.68 8.04
C SER A 102 -1.21 5.72 7.63
N LYS A 103 -1.54 5.51 6.35
CA LYS A 103 -2.93 5.44 5.87
C LYS A 103 -3.70 4.26 6.45
N THR A 104 -3.06 3.08 6.56
CA THR A 104 -3.71 1.90 7.14
C THR A 104 -3.93 2.05 8.64
N LEU A 105 -2.98 2.62 9.37
CA LEU A 105 -3.11 2.94 10.79
C LEU A 105 -4.20 4.00 11.00
N PHE A 106 -4.20 5.08 10.22
CA PHE A 106 -5.24 6.11 10.26
C PHE A 106 -6.62 5.54 9.97
N ARG A 107 -6.76 4.69 8.93
CA ARG A 107 -8.02 4.02 8.61
C ARG A 107 -8.48 3.09 9.73
N HIS A 108 -7.56 2.37 10.37
CA HIS A 108 -7.88 1.52 11.51
C HIS A 108 -8.25 2.34 12.74
N ALA A 109 -7.54 3.42 13.05
CA ALA A 109 -7.86 4.35 14.13
C ALA A 109 -9.28 4.92 13.94
N LEU A 110 -9.57 5.52 12.78
CA LEU A 110 -10.92 6.01 12.45
C LEU A 110 -12.01 4.92 12.55
N ARG A 111 -11.68 3.67 12.23
CA ARG A 111 -12.62 2.54 12.34
C ARG A 111 -12.88 2.14 13.79
N VAL A 112 -11.86 2.17 14.64
CA VAL A 112 -11.96 1.84 16.07
C VAL A 112 -12.65 2.97 16.83
N ASP A 113 -12.37 4.22 16.48
CA ASP A 113 -13.00 5.41 17.07
C ASP A 113 -14.49 5.49 16.73
N PHE A 114 -14.92 4.98 15.57
CA PHE A 114 -16.35 4.88 15.21
C PHE A 114 -17.10 3.83 16.07
N HIS A 115 -16.42 2.84 16.62
CA HIS A 115 -17.05 1.76 17.40
C HIS A 115 -17.00 1.99 18.92
N LEU A 116 -16.15 2.92 19.38
CA LEU A 116 -16.01 3.29 20.80
C LEU A 116 -16.52 4.71 21.11
N THR A 117 -16.83 5.53 20.09
CA THR A 117 -17.43 6.86 20.26
C THR A 117 -18.93 6.87 19.93
N VAL A 118 -19.66 5.87 20.42
CA VAL A 118 -21.10 6.00 20.68
C VAL A 118 -21.41 5.72 22.15
N PRO A 119 -20.90 6.58 23.05
CA PRO A 119 -21.67 6.86 24.26
C PRO A 119 -21.78 8.38 24.46
N PHE A 120 -22.35 9.09 23.49
CA PHE A 120 -22.88 10.43 23.74
C PHE A 120 -23.96 10.86 22.73
N CYS A 121 -24.93 9.98 22.46
CA CYS A 121 -26.20 10.38 21.88
C CYS A 121 -27.28 10.39 22.98
N MET A 122 -27.01 11.08 24.08
CA MET A 122 -28.00 11.33 25.15
C MET A 122 -27.84 12.74 25.75
N PHE A 123 -27.56 13.72 24.90
CA PHE A 123 -27.96 15.10 25.18
C PHE A 123 -28.29 15.77 23.85
N CYS A 124 -29.48 15.45 23.32
CA CYS A 124 -30.13 16.28 22.33
C CYS A 124 -30.68 17.49 23.10
N PRO A 125 -30.10 18.70 23.03
CA PRO A 125 -30.80 19.88 23.49
C PRO A 125 -31.88 20.15 22.45
N SER A 126 -33.06 19.56 22.63
CA SER A 126 -34.30 19.86 21.89
C SER A 126 -34.04 20.40 20.47
N ALA A 127 -33.42 19.56 19.63
CA ALA A 127 -33.17 19.94 18.25
C ALA A 127 -34.54 19.99 17.57
N SER A 128 -35.01 21.20 17.25
CA SER A 128 -36.02 21.37 16.21
C SER A 128 -35.55 20.57 15.00
N SER A 129 -36.47 19.78 14.44
CA SER A 129 -36.27 18.79 13.39
C SER A 129 -35.26 19.20 12.29
N SER A 130 -34.67 18.21 11.62
CA SER A 130 -33.78 18.35 10.46
C SER A 130 -34.34 19.17 9.27
N SER A 131 -35.55 19.72 9.40
CA SER A 131 -36.26 20.54 8.41
C SER A 131 -36.68 21.92 8.94
N ALA A 132 -36.11 22.40 10.04
CA ALA A 132 -36.34 23.76 10.53
C ALA A 132 -35.50 24.77 9.71
N GLY A 133 -36.14 25.85 9.25
CA GLY A 133 -35.45 26.93 8.52
C GLY A 133 -34.54 27.75 9.42
N ALA A 134 -33.48 28.33 8.83
CA ALA A 134 -32.44 29.04 9.58
C ALA A 134 -32.99 30.25 10.35
N GLY A 135 -33.18 30.09 11.66
CA GLY A 135 -33.66 31.14 12.55
C GLY A 135 -32.58 32.19 12.82
N SER A 136 -32.98 33.43 13.14
CA SER A 136 -32.05 34.54 13.43
C SER A 136 -31.07 34.27 14.59
N GLY A 137 -31.38 33.32 15.47
CA GLY A 137 -30.51 32.87 16.56
C GLY A 137 -29.52 31.75 16.20
N GLU A 138 -29.77 30.98 15.13
CA GLU A 138 -28.91 29.84 14.76
C GLU A 138 -27.53 30.28 14.29
N PHE A 139 -27.41 31.47 13.68
CA PHE A 139 -26.13 32.03 13.26
C PHE A 139 -25.18 32.28 14.43
N HIS A 140 -25.70 32.79 15.56
CA HIS A 140 -24.91 33.03 16.76
C HIS A 140 -24.51 31.71 17.44
N VAL A 141 -25.43 30.74 17.50
CA VAL A 141 -25.16 29.39 18.00
C VAL A 141 -24.04 28.75 17.16
N TYR A 142 -24.14 28.79 15.84
CA TYR A 142 -23.11 28.30 14.94
C TYR A 142 -21.75 29.00 15.13
N ARG A 143 -21.74 30.32 15.32
CA ARG A 143 -20.51 31.08 15.61
C ARG A 143 -19.86 30.64 16.92
N HIS A 144 -20.65 30.35 17.96
CA HIS A 144 -20.16 29.89 19.25
C HIS A 144 -19.66 28.44 19.20
N LEU A 145 -20.38 27.54 18.52
CA LEU A 145 -19.93 26.16 18.33
C LEU A 145 -18.66 26.10 17.48
N ARG A 146 -18.59 26.85 16.38
CA ARG A 146 -17.39 26.89 15.53
C ARG A 146 -16.17 27.44 16.28
N ARG A 147 -16.34 28.45 17.14
CA ARG A 147 -15.25 28.94 18.01
C ARG A 147 -14.77 27.90 19.02
N ARG A 148 -15.68 27.12 19.61
CA ARG A 148 -15.31 26.03 20.52
C ARG A 148 -14.58 24.91 19.80
N GLU A 149 -15.01 24.55 18.58
CA GLU A 149 -14.31 23.58 17.75
C GLU A 149 -12.90 24.05 17.38
N TYR A 150 -12.70 25.32 17.01
CA TYR A 150 -11.36 25.86 16.76
C TYR A 150 -10.47 25.80 18.00
N GLN A 151 -10.98 26.22 19.17
CA GLN A 151 -10.21 26.13 20.41
C GLN A 151 -9.83 24.68 20.78
N ARG A 152 -10.73 23.73 20.53
CA ARG A 152 -10.46 22.30 20.71
C ARG A 152 -9.39 21.82 19.73
N GLN A 153 -9.48 22.23 18.47
CA GLN A 153 -8.51 21.88 17.42
C GLN A 153 -7.11 22.44 17.75
N ASP A 154 -7.02 23.73 18.06
CA ASP A 154 -5.78 24.41 18.42
C ASP A 154 -5.14 23.78 19.67
N PHE A 155 -5.96 23.37 20.65
CA PHE A 155 -5.48 22.67 21.84
C PHE A 155 -4.91 21.28 21.51
N MET A 156 -5.59 20.51 20.66
CA MET A 156 -5.11 19.19 20.23
C MET A 156 -3.82 19.31 19.42
N ASP A 157 -3.73 20.29 18.52
CA ASP A 157 -2.53 20.54 17.71
C ASP A 157 -1.35 21.01 18.58
N ALA A 158 -1.60 21.89 19.56
CA ALA A 158 -0.58 22.33 20.51
C ALA A 158 -0.10 21.20 21.44
N MET A 159 -0.98 20.29 21.86
CA MET A 159 -0.58 19.09 22.62
C MET A 159 0.25 18.13 21.75
N ALA A 160 -0.15 17.91 20.50
CA ALA A 160 0.61 17.09 19.56
C ALA A 160 2.01 17.66 19.29
N GLU A 161 2.13 18.98 19.15
CA GLU A 161 3.42 19.65 18.96
C GLU A 161 4.30 19.57 20.22
N LYS A 162 3.73 19.71 21.42
CA LYS A 162 4.46 19.53 22.68
C LYS A 162 4.98 18.10 22.83
N VAL A 163 4.15 17.10 22.56
CA VAL A 163 4.55 15.68 22.59
C VAL A 163 5.60 15.38 21.53
N SER A 164 5.46 15.94 20.33
CA SER A 164 6.46 15.82 19.26
C SER A 164 7.80 16.45 19.65
N LYS A 165 7.80 17.66 20.23
CA LYS A 165 9.02 18.34 20.70
C LYS A 165 9.67 17.65 21.89
N THR A 166 8.90 17.15 22.86
CA THR A 166 9.47 16.40 23.98
C THR A 166 10.04 15.05 23.52
N LEU A 167 9.34 14.33 22.64
CA LEU A 167 9.86 13.10 22.05
C LEU A 167 11.10 13.36 21.19
N PHE A 168 11.13 14.47 20.43
CA PHE A 168 12.30 14.87 19.65
C PHE A 168 13.52 15.17 20.54
N VAL A 169 13.34 15.88 21.65
CA VAL A 169 14.41 16.14 22.63
C VAL A 169 14.87 14.87 23.36
N ILE A 170 13.99 13.90 23.57
CA ILE A 170 14.31 12.64 24.26
C ILE A 170 15.00 11.63 23.32
N PHE A 171 14.60 11.57 22.04
CA PHE A 171 15.11 10.59 21.08
C PHE A 171 16.22 11.12 20.15
N PHE A 172 16.50 12.43 20.17
CA PHE A 172 17.54 13.07 19.35
C PHE A 172 18.31 14.11 20.19
N PRO A 173 19.36 13.70 20.93
CA PRO A 173 20.30 14.61 21.58
C PRO A 173 21.28 15.26 20.60
#